data_AF-A0AA48HGJ0-F1
#
_entry.id   AF-A0AA48HGJ0-F1
#
_cell.length_a   1.000
_cell.length_b   1.000
_cell.length_c   1.000
_cell.angle_alpha   90.00
_cell.angle_beta   90.00
_cell.angle_gamma   90.00
#
_symmetry.space_group_name_H-M   'P 1'
#
loop_
_entity.id
_entity.type
_entity.pdbx_description
1 polymer ?
#
loop_
_entity_poly.entity_id
_entity_poly.type
_entity_poly.pdbx_seq_one_letter_code
_entity_poly.pdbx_strand_id
1 'polypeptide(L)'
;MSERMLNDAHNLKKLMREAEALADESMIAFARLKQAMLTARQNPLVDVHTGQRALMRLNQAEAQALAMSTNLLRVHDELSKVAREKMADDIVPTEIPAASIAESSEALPVETLVA
;
A
#
# COMPACT_ATOMS: atom_id res chain seq x y z
N MET A 1 1.03 29.23 11.98
CA MET A 1 0.64 28.49 10.77
C MET A 1 -0.81 28.79 10.46
N SER A 2 -1.24 28.92 9.20
CA SER A 2 -2.67 29.14 8.91
C SER A 2 -3.44 27.82 8.94
N GLU A 3 -4.71 27.87 9.34
CA GLU A 3 -5.61 26.71 9.35
C GLU A 3 -5.70 26.02 7.98
N ARG A 4 -5.63 26.82 6.90
CA ARG A 4 -5.56 26.32 5.53
C ARG A 4 -4.34 25.44 5.28
N MET A 5 -3.16 25.86 5.74
CA MET A 5 -1.92 25.08 5.55
C MET A 5 -1.98 23.73 6.28
N LEU A 6 -2.55 23.70 7.49
CA LEU A 6 -2.72 22.46 8.26
C LEU A 6 -3.68 21.49 7.58
N ASN A 7 -4.81 22.00 7.08
CA ASN A 7 -5.76 21.19 6.31
C ASN A 7 -5.15 20.65 5.01
N ASP A 8 -4.38 21.46 4.28
CA ASP A 8 -3.70 21.03 3.07
C ASP A 8 -2.70 19.89 3.38
N ALA A 9 -1.93 19.99 4.47
CA ALA A 9 -0.99 18.96 4.88
C ALA A 9 -1.68 17.63 5.26
N HIS A 10 -2.79 17.70 6.00
CA HIS A 10 -3.60 16.53 6.32
C HIS A 10 -4.16 15.86 5.06
N ASN A 11 -4.65 16.66 4.11
CA ASN A 11 -5.17 16.17 2.85
C ASN A 11 -4.07 15.48 2.01
N LEU A 12 -2.89 16.10 1.89
CA LEU A 12 -1.75 15.52 1.17
C LEU A 12 -1.30 14.18 1.77
N LYS A 13 -1.24 14.09 3.11
CA LYS A 13 -0.91 12.84 3.82
C LYS A 13 -1.91 11.73 3.54
N LYS A 14 -3.21 12.07 3.50
CA LYS A 14 -4.27 11.13 3.15
C LYS A 14 -4.14 10.66 1.69
N LEU A 15 -4.02 11.59 0.75
CA LEU A 15 -3.89 11.29 -0.68
C LEU A 15 -2.65 10.44 -0.99
N MET A 16 -1.54 10.66 -0.29
CA MET A 16 -0.34 9.84 -0.44
C MET A 16 -0.61 8.37 -0.11
N ARG A 17 -1.26 8.10 1.03
CA ARG A 17 -1.61 6.73 1.44
C ARG A 17 -2.59 6.06 0.47
N GLU A 18 -3.55 6.82 -0.05
CA GLU A 18 -4.48 6.32 -1.07
C GLU A 18 -3.76 5.97 -2.38
N ALA A 19 -2.80 6.79 -2.80
CA ALA A 19 -1.99 6.51 -3.99
C ALA A 19 -1.10 5.27 -3.83
N GLU A 20 -0.52 5.06 -2.64
CA GLU A 20 0.25 3.84 -2.33
C GLU A 20 -0.62 2.59 -2.35
N ALA A 21 -1.79 2.63 -1.70
CA ALA A 21 -2.73 1.51 -1.71
C ALA A 21 -3.20 1.16 -3.13
N LEU A 22 -3.48 2.16 -3.96
CA LEU A 22 -3.88 1.96 -5.35
C LEU A 22 -2.74 1.34 -6.19
N ALA A 23 -1.49 1.68 -5.90
CA ALA A 23 -0.34 1.06 -6.58
C ALA A 23 -0.26 -0.44 -6.26
N ASP A 24 -0.49 -0.83 -5.01
CA ASP A 24 -0.52 -2.24 -4.59
C ASP A 24 -1.69 -3.00 -5.21
N GLU A 25 -2.88 -2.40 -5.24
CA GLU A 25 -4.05 -2.97 -5.93
C GLU A 25 -3.78 -3.20 -7.43
N SER A 26 -3.08 -2.26 -8.06
CA SER A 26 -2.66 -2.39 -9.46
C SER A 26 -1.71 -3.58 -9.64
N MET A 27 -0.78 -3.81 -8.71
CA MET A 27 0.14 -4.96 -8.76
C MET A 27 -0.62 -6.29 -8.63
N ILE A 28 -1.61 -6.35 -7.74
CA ILE A 28 -2.49 -7.51 -7.60
C ILE A 28 -3.25 -7.78 -8.92
N ALA A 29 -3.75 -6.74 -9.58
CA ALA A 29 -4.43 -6.88 -10.87
C ALA A 29 -3.50 -7.44 -11.97
N PHE A 30 -2.25 -6.95 -12.06
CA PHE A 30 -1.24 -7.49 -12.99
C PHE A 30 -0.94 -8.97 -12.72
N ALA A 31 -0.74 -9.34 -11.45
CA ALA A 31 -0.47 -10.71 -11.05
C ALA A 31 -1.62 -11.66 -11.44
N ARG A 32 -2.87 -11.25 -11.18
CA ARG A 32 -4.07 -12.01 -11.57
C ARG A 32 -4.17 -12.20 -13.08
N LEU A 33 -3.92 -11.14 -13.86
CA LEU A 33 -3.92 -11.21 -15.32
C LEU A 33 -2.82 -12.15 -15.83
N LYS A 34 -1.60 -12.04 -15.30
CA LYS A 34 -0.48 -12.91 -15.67
C LYS A 34 -0.78 -14.38 -15.37
N GLN A 35 -1.36 -14.66 -14.21
CA GLN A 35 -1.81 -16.01 -13.84
C GLN A 35 -2.82 -16.54 -14.86
N ALA A 36 -3.86 -15.77 -15.18
CA ALA A 36 -4.88 -16.18 -16.17
C ALA A 36 -4.26 -16.47 -17.55
N MET A 37 -3.31 -15.65 -18.00
CA MET A 37 -2.61 -15.88 -19.27
C MET A 37 -1.78 -17.17 -19.26
N LEU A 38 -1.09 -17.47 -18.16
CA LEU A 38 -0.31 -18.70 -18.02
C LEU A 38 -1.20 -19.93 -17.93
N THR A 39 -2.32 -19.87 -17.20
CA THR A 39 -3.31 -20.95 -17.15
C THR A 39 -3.92 -21.20 -18.53
N ALA A 40 -4.27 -20.16 -19.29
CA ALA A 40 -4.78 -20.32 -20.65
C ALA A 40 -3.78 -21.03 -21.59
N ARG A 41 -2.48 -20.83 -21.40
CA ARG A 41 -1.42 -21.50 -22.17
C ARG A 41 -1.24 -22.98 -21.83
N GLN A 42 -1.85 -23.46 -20.75
CA GLN A 42 -1.86 -24.89 -20.43
C GLN A 42 -2.86 -25.67 -21.29
N ASN A 43 -3.68 -25.00 -22.11
CA ASN A 43 -4.60 -25.65 -23.04
C ASN A 43 -3.82 -26.43 -24.13
N PRO A 44 -3.97 -27.77 -24.23
CA PRO A 44 -3.26 -28.58 -25.23
C PRO A 44 -3.60 -28.25 -26.69
N LEU A 45 -4.72 -27.56 -26.94
CA LEU A 45 -5.15 -27.13 -28.27
C LEU A 45 -4.49 -25.81 -28.71
N VAL A 46 -3.66 -25.20 -27.86
CA VAL A 46 -2.99 -23.93 -28.13
C VAL A 46 -1.49 -24.17 -28.22
N ASP A 47 -0.86 -23.67 -29.29
CA ASP A 47 0.59 -23.80 -29.42
C ASP A 47 1.32 -23.11 -28.27
N VAL A 48 2.39 -23.75 -27.77
CA VAL A 48 3.15 -23.31 -26.58
C VAL A 48 3.62 -21.85 -26.68
N HIS A 49 3.94 -21.37 -27.88
CA HIS A 49 4.44 -20.01 -28.12
C HIS A 49 3.32 -18.95 -28.22
N THR A 50 2.05 -19.35 -28.28
CA THR A 50 0.90 -18.46 -28.36
C THR A 50 0.84 -17.57 -27.13
N GLY A 51 0.67 -16.27 -27.35
CA GLY A 51 0.60 -15.27 -26.28
C GLY A 51 1.94 -14.87 -25.66
N GLN A 52 3.08 -15.45 -26.09
CA GLN A 52 4.40 -15.12 -25.53
C GLN A 52 4.75 -13.64 -25.66
N ARG A 53 4.49 -13.03 -26.83
CA ARG A 53 4.71 -11.60 -27.05
C ARG A 53 3.83 -10.73 -26.14
N ALA A 54 2.62 -11.18 -25.84
CA ALA A 54 1.73 -10.48 -24.92
C ALA A 54 2.23 -10.59 -23.48
N LEU A 55 2.70 -11.76 -23.04
CA LEU A 55 3.33 -11.95 -21.71
C LEU A 55 4.58 -11.08 -21.54
N MET A 56 5.42 -10.96 -22.57
CA MET A 56 6.58 -10.07 -22.53
C MET A 56 6.18 -8.61 -22.35
N ARG A 57 5.14 -8.15 -23.06
CA ARG A 57 4.61 -6.78 -22.92
C ARG A 57 3.97 -6.55 -21.55
N LEU A 58 3.26 -7.55 -21.03
CA LEU A 58 2.69 -7.49 -19.67
C LEU A 58 3.80 -7.35 -18.62
N ASN A 59 4.86 -8.15 -18.71
CA ASN A 59 6.02 -8.04 -17.81
C ASN A 59 6.68 -6.66 -17.91
N GLN A 60 6.78 -6.08 -19.11
CA GLN A 60 7.32 -4.73 -19.27
C GLN A 60 6.43 -3.67 -18.60
N ALA A 61 5.11 -3.77 -18.74
CA ALA A 61 4.17 -2.88 -18.07
C ALA A 61 4.25 -3.00 -16.54
N GLU A 62 4.35 -4.23 -16.02
CA GLU A 62 4.50 -4.49 -14.59
C GLU A 62 5.82 -3.92 -14.04
N ALA A 63 6.93 -4.07 -14.77
CA ALA A 63 8.21 -3.48 -14.38
C ALA A 63 8.13 -1.94 -14.31
N GLN A 64 7.43 -1.30 -15.26
CA GLN A 64 7.20 0.14 -15.23
C GLN A 64 6.34 0.56 -14.03
N ALA A 65 5.30 -0.21 -13.72
CA ALA A 65 4.43 0.07 -12.60
C ALA A 65 5.12 -0.14 -11.23
N LEU A 66 6.02 -1.12 -11.10
CA LEU A 66 6.91 -1.27 -9.93
C LEU A 66 7.87 -0.09 -9.78
N ALA A 67 8.46 0.37 -10.88
CA ALA A 67 9.31 1.56 -10.86
C ALA A 67 8.53 2.81 -10.43
N MET A 68 7.28 2.95 -10.90
CA MET A 68 6.37 4.01 -10.45
C MET A 68 6.08 3.93 -8.96
N SER A 69 5.76 2.74 -8.43
CA SER A 69 5.56 2.53 -6.98
C SER A 69 6.79 2.94 -6.16
N THR A 70 8.00 2.62 -6.65
CA THR A 70 9.25 3.05 -5.99
C THR A 70 9.40 4.57 -6.01
N ASN A 71 8.97 5.25 -7.08
CA ASN A 71 8.98 6.70 -7.13
C ASN A 71 7.95 7.32 -6.18
N LEU A 72 6.77 6.71 -5.99
CA LEU A 72 5.79 7.15 -4.99
C LEU A 72 6.38 7.12 -3.57
N LEU A 73 7.11 6.07 -3.20
CA LEU A 73 7.80 6.00 -1.90
C LEU A 73 8.81 7.14 -1.69
N ARG A 74 9.49 7.57 -2.76
CA ARG A 74 10.41 8.72 -2.70
C ARG A 74 9.65 10.04 -2.53
N VAL A 75 8.51 10.20 -3.20
CA VAL A 75 7.64 11.38 -2.99
C VAL A 75 7.13 11.40 -1.56
N HIS A 76 6.74 10.26 -0.98
CA HIS A 76 6.33 10.16 0.42
C HIS A 76 7.46 10.60 1.37
N ASP A 77 8.69 10.10 1.19
CA ASP A 77 9.83 10.53 2.00
C ASP A 77 10.08 12.05 1.90
N GLU A 78 10.03 12.59 0.69
CA GLU A 78 10.23 14.02 0.47
C GLU A 78 9.14 14.88 1.11
N LEU A 79 7.87 14.51 0.94
CA LEU A 79 6.76 15.19 1.62
C LEU A 79 6.86 15.08 3.14
N SER A 80 7.37 13.96 3.66
CA SER A 80 7.60 13.77 5.10
C SER A 80 8.69 14.70 5.64
N LYS A 81 9.76 14.94 4.87
CA LYS A 81 10.79 15.93 5.23
C LYS A 81 10.21 17.34 5.26
N VAL A 82 9.50 17.73 4.19
CA VAL A 82 8.85 19.05 4.11
C VAL A 82 7.87 19.24 5.26
N ALA A 83 7.08 18.23 5.60
CA ALA A 83 6.17 18.29 6.73
C ALA A 83 6.91 18.55 8.04
N ARG A 84 8.00 17.83 8.33
CA ARG A 84 8.82 18.06 9.54
C ARG A 84 9.41 19.47 9.60
N GLU A 85 9.88 19.99 8.46
CA GLU A 85 10.49 21.32 8.39
C GLU A 85 9.49 22.47 8.50
N LYS A 86 8.27 22.30 7.95
CA LYS A 86 7.30 23.38 7.78
C LYS A 86 6.16 23.37 8.79
N MET A 87 5.85 22.21 9.37
CA MET A 87 4.72 22.05 10.29
C MET A 87 5.17 22.02 11.76
N ALA A 88 6.48 21.88 12.03
CA ALA A 88 7.03 21.57 13.35
C ALA A 88 6.39 20.30 13.96
N ASP A 89 6.95 19.79 15.07
CA ASP A 89 6.33 18.69 15.80
C ASP A 89 5.12 19.24 16.55
N ASP A 90 3.99 19.37 15.85
CA ASP A 90 2.72 19.68 16.50
C ASP A 90 2.34 18.42 17.27
N ILE A 91 2.82 18.34 18.52
CA ILE A 91 2.33 17.44 19.56
C ILE A 91 0.89 17.88 19.87
N VAL A 92 -0.01 17.74 18.90
CA VAL A 92 -1.44 17.71 19.18
C VAL A 92 -1.67 16.30 19.68
N PRO A 93 -1.91 16.10 21.00
CA PRO A 93 -2.13 14.77 21.51
C PRO A 93 -3.30 14.15 20.74
N THR A 94 -3.08 12.98 20.15
CA THR A 94 -4.20 12.20 19.59
C THR A 94 -5.14 11.91 20.75
N GLU A 95 -6.27 12.61 20.82
CA GLU A 95 -7.34 12.29 21.77
C GLU A 95 -7.95 10.96 21.36
N ILE A 96 -7.49 9.88 21.99
CA ILE A 96 -8.09 8.55 21.82
C ILE A 96 -9.28 8.49 22.80
N PRO A 97 -10.53 8.44 22.32
CA PRO A 97 -11.68 8.26 23.20
C PRO A 97 -11.51 6.97 24.01
N ALA A 98 -11.81 7.00 25.30
CA ALA A 98 -11.62 5.84 26.18
C ALA A 98 -12.34 4.57 25.67
N ALA A 99 -13.45 4.74 24.93
CA ALA A 99 -14.17 3.65 24.28
C ALA A 99 -13.31 2.88 23.26
N SER A 100 -12.35 3.54 22.59
CA SER A 100 -11.48 2.93 21.57
C SER A 100 -10.34 2.09 22.17
N ILE A 101 -10.12 2.16 23.48
CA ILE A 101 -9.08 1.41 24.20
C ILE A 101 -9.68 0.14 24.87
N ALA A 102 -11.00 0.05 24.96
CA ALA A 102 -11.70 -0.91 25.81
C ALA A 102 -11.89 -2.33 25.22
N GLU A 103 -11.46 -2.63 24.00
CA GLU A 103 -11.79 -3.91 23.33
C GLU A 103 -10.66 -4.95 23.25
N SER A 104 -9.52 -4.78 23.94
CA SER A 104 -8.43 -5.77 23.91
C SER A 104 -7.85 -6.11 25.29
N SER A 105 -8.72 -6.39 26.26
CA SER A 105 -8.33 -7.11 27.48
C SER A 105 -9.16 -8.37 27.65
N GLU A 106 -9.11 -9.25 26.66
CA GLU A 106 -9.41 -10.66 26.90
C GLU A 106 -8.10 -11.31 27.38
N ALA A 107 -7.90 -11.27 28.70
CA ALA A 107 -6.78 -11.94 29.34
C ALA A 107 -6.87 -13.44 29.08
N LEU A 108 -5.89 -14.00 28.37
CA LEU A 108 -5.73 -15.44 28.21
C LEU A 108 -5.57 -16.08 29.61
N PRO A 109 -6.33 -17.13 29.95
CA PRO A 109 -6.23 -17.76 31.25
C PRO A 109 -4.85 -18.40 31.42
N VAL A 110 -4.14 -18.00 32.47
CA VAL A 110 -2.88 -18.63 32.89
C VAL A 110 -3.24 -20.00 33.46
N GLU A 111 -3.07 -21.07 32.68
CA GLU A 111 -3.14 -22.42 33.20
C GLU A 111 -2.06 -22.61 34.27
N THR A 112 -2.53 -22.93 35.47
CA THR A 112 -1.74 -23.17 36.68
C THR A 112 -0.81 -24.36 36.47
N LEU A 113 0.48 -24.10 36.23
CA LEU A 113 1.52 -25.11 36.37
C LEU A 113 1.90 -25.21 37.86
N VAL A 114 1.19 -26.06 38.60
CA VAL A 114 1.66 -26.54 39.91
C VAL A 114 2.41 -27.85 39.69
N ALA A 115 3.57 -27.92 40.36
CA ALA A 115 4.50 -29.05 40.40
C ALA A 115 3.87 -30.35 40.92
#